data_AF-A0A2V9W8Z2-F1
#
_entry.id   AF-A0A2V9W8Z2-F1
#
_cell.length_a   1.000
_cell.length_b   1.000
_cell.length_c   1.000
_cell.angle_alpha   90.00
_cell.angle_beta   90.00
_cell.angle_gamma   90.00
#
_symmetry.space_group_name_H-M   'P 1'
#
loop_
_entity.id
_entity.type
_entity.pdbx_description
1 polymer ?
#
loop_
_entity_poly.entity_id
_entity_poly.type
_entity_poly.pdbx_seq_one_letter_code
_entity_poly.pdbx_strand_id
1 'polypeptide(L)'
;MPRNRPARGNHVIRTCLLAAFLGGSLFAPRGTAQSAESYRQRAAELSRAKSWDDAITNYRKALELEPNHAITHYNLALALKYKGESRESLKEFQAALKLRAKWAEAHYGIGAVWYDLQDQDDAVKELRTAEALDPLNAATHRLLARILAQQNNLADAEHELRLALKLKPSAESHLEMGVVEGQLGKLNDAVMQFRDAIRLDPSLAGAHLMLGVALRRQADSSGALEQFRLAVKLKPDDPEAQYDLGRELKTAGDIAGAIAAFRRAIELKPDFEQAHYNLALALRAQGDANSAKKEFDELSGLHEFRTRLAQSKLLIVRGVDELKQQKLDEAISLFQKSVELTPELPTSFYYLGVAQEGKNEAIRARAAYEKAIELKPDYAQAHASFGLLLWKSGDQKRGLEEFQQAVMCD
;
A
#
# COMPACT_ATOMS: atom_id res chain seq x y z
N MET A 1 -46.82 -14.76 -79.90
CA MET A 1 -46.19 -16.10 -79.87
C MET A 1 -45.13 -16.14 -80.97
N PRO A 2 -44.00 -16.87 -80.87
CA PRO A 2 -43.63 -17.89 -79.88
C PRO A 2 -42.19 -17.76 -79.30
N ARG A 3 -41.86 -18.76 -78.47
CA ARG A 3 -40.61 -19.12 -77.77
C ARG A 3 -39.43 -19.43 -78.72
N ASN A 4 -38.17 -19.29 -78.26
CA ASN A 4 -37.28 -20.40 -77.82
C ASN A 4 -35.80 -19.99 -77.69
N ARG A 5 -35.15 -20.57 -76.67
CA ARG A 5 -33.72 -20.61 -76.27
C ARG A 5 -32.82 -21.43 -77.26
N PRO A 6 -31.52 -21.73 -76.99
CA PRO A 6 -30.40 -21.05 -76.28
C PRO A 6 -29.02 -21.17 -77.01
N ALA A 7 -27.91 -20.63 -76.47
CA ALA A 7 -26.63 -21.36 -76.18
C ALA A 7 -25.46 -20.43 -75.77
N ARG A 8 -24.55 -20.98 -74.95
CA ARG A 8 -23.38 -20.39 -74.28
C ARG A 8 -22.17 -20.20 -75.20
N GLY A 9 -21.24 -19.31 -74.81
CA GLY A 9 -19.86 -19.25 -75.33
C GLY A 9 -19.00 -18.26 -74.55
N ASN A 10 -17.92 -18.76 -73.93
CA ASN A 10 -17.14 -18.22 -72.82
C ASN A 10 -16.03 -17.18 -73.15
N HIS A 11 -15.62 -16.48 -72.09
CA HIS A 11 -14.29 -15.94 -71.72
C HIS A 11 -13.77 -14.56 -72.22
N VAL A 12 -13.99 -13.61 -71.30
CA VAL A 12 -13.26 -12.37 -70.89
C VAL A 12 -11.73 -12.67 -70.77
N ILE A 13 -10.76 -11.78 -71.08
CA ILE A 13 -10.44 -10.48 -70.46
C ILE A 13 -9.56 -9.65 -71.41
N ARG A 14 -9.84 -8.34 -71.48
CA ARG A 14 -9.15 -7.36 -72.30
C ARG A 14 -8.61 -6.20 -71.43
N THR A 15 -7.31 -5.93 -71.61
CA THR A 15 -6.67 -4.62 -71.84
C THR A 15 -6.55 -3.54 -70.76
N CYS A 16 -5.27 -3.13 -70.61
CA CYS A 16 -4.68 -1.77 -70.70
C CYS A 16 -4.91 -0.74 -69.60
N LEU A 17 -3.79 -0.13 -69.14
CA LEU A 17 -3.52 1.31 -69.35
C LEU A 17 -2.07 1.66 -68.95
N LEU A 18 -1.44 2.52 -69.76
CA LEU A 18 -0.08 3.04 -69.60
C LEU A 18 -0.06 4.52 -70.10
N ALA A 19 0.55 5.40 -69.29
CA ALA A 19 0.99 6.81 -69.53
C ALA A 19 -0.10 7.89 -69.77
N ALA A 20 0.07 9.20 -69.48
CA ALA A 20 1.25 10.04 -69.28
C ALA A 20 0.96 11.34 -68.47
N PHE A 21 1.99 11.76 -67.72
CA PHE A 21 2.57 13.10 -67.44
C PHE A 21 1.78 14.35 -66.94
N LEU A 22 2.32 14.86 -65.81
CA LEU A 22 2.58 16.25 -65.34
C LEU A 22 1.50 17.08 -64.63
N GLY A 23 1.90 17.58 -63.45
CA GLY A 23 1.38 18.80 -62.85
C GLY A 23 0.59 18.62 -61.56
N GLY A 24 1.15 17.95 -60.56
CA GLY A 24 0.53 17.85 -59.23
C GLY A 24 1.56 18.10 -58.16
N SER A 25 1.51 19.28 -57.54
CA SER A 25 2.09 19.56 -56.24
C SER A 25 1.75 18.44 -55.27
N LEU A 26 2.74 17.58 -55.00
CA LEU A 26 2.66 16.56 -53.95
C LEU A 26 2.65 17.26 -52.60
N PHE A 27 1.45 17.63 -52.14
CA PHE A 27 1.16 17.56 -50.72
C PHE A 27 1.31 16.10 -50.32
N ALA A 28 2.52 15.70 -49.95
CA ALA A 28 2.69 14.57 -49.07
C ALA A 28 1.92 14.92 -47.79
N PRO A 29 1.02 14.06 -47.28
CA PRO A 29 0.54 14.25 -45.92
C PRO A 29 1.79 14.18 -45.04
N ARG A 30 2.08 15.26 -44.28
CA ARG A 30 3.06 15.21 -43.20
C ARG A 30 2.58 14.09 -42.27
N GLY A 31 3.10 12.87 -42.44
CA GLY A 31 3.14 11.90 -41.36
C GLY A 31 3.75 12.65 -40.20
N THR A 32 3.01 12.80 -39.10
CA THR A 32 3.45 13.58 -37.95
C THR A 32 4.76 13.00 -37.47
N ALA A 33 5.87 13.66 -37.79
CA ALA A 33 7.16 13.32 -37.23
C ALA A 33 7.00 13.37 -35.71
N GLN A 34 7.18 12.23 -35.05
CA GLN A 34 7.06 12.15 -33.60
C GLN A 34 8.19 12.97 -32.99
N SER A 35 7.87 14.18 -32.55
CA SER A 35 8.78 15.09 -31.85
C SER A 35 8.79 14.79 -30.35
N ALA A 36 9.81 15.28 -29.63
CA ALA A 36 9.82 15.21 -28.17
C ALA A 36 8.54 15.79 -27.56
N GLU A 37 8.04 16.90 -28.12
CA GLU A 37 6.78 17.51 -27.70
C GLU A 37 5.56 16.61 -27.95
N SER A 38 5.48 15.96 -29.10
CA SER A 38 4.41 14.98 -29.39
C SER A 38 4.40 13.85 -28.37
N TYR A 39 5.57 13.33 -28.01
CA TYR A 39 5.71 12.31 -26.98
C TYR A 39 5.30 12.81 -25.58
N ARG A 40 5.72 14.03 -25.21
CA ARG A 40 5.31 14.65 -23.93
C ARG A 40 3.80 14.82 -23.82
N GLN A 41 3.15 15.35 -24.86
CA GLN A 41 1.70 15.55 -24.87
C GLN A 41 0.97 14.21 -24.73
N ARG A 42 1.41 13.20 -25.48
CA ARG A 42 0.83 11.86 -25.39
C ARG A 42 1.03 11.25 -24.00
N ALA A 43 2.23 11.39 -23.43
CA ALA A 43 2.53 10.92 -22.08
C ALA A 43 1.67 11.61 -21.02
N ALA A 44 1.41 12.90 -21.15
CA ALA A 44 0.54 13.65 -20.24
C ALA A 44 -0.91 13.19 -20.31
N GLU A 45 -1.44 12.90 -21.51
CA GLU A 45 -2.77 12.29 -21.68
C GLU A 45 -2.86 10.91 -21.02
N LEU A 46 -1.86 10.06 -21.26
CA LEU A 46 -1.78 8.73 -20.67
C LEU A 46 -1.66 8.79 -19.14
N SER A 47 -0.92 9.76 -18.62
CA SER A 47 -0.83 10.03 -17.17
C SER A 47 -2.18 10.43 -16.58
N ARG A 48 -2.95 11.29 -17.28
CA ARG A 48 -4.32 11.65 -16.87
C ARG A 48 -5.27 10.44 -16.91
N ALA A 49 -5.07 9.54 -17.87
CA ALA A 49 -5.78 8.27 -17.97
C ALA A 49 -5.26 7.21 -16.99
N LYS A 50 -4.22 7.50 -16.19
CA LYS A 50 -3.53 6.58 -15.28
C LYS A 50 -2.92 5.35 -15.97
N SER A 51 -2.67 5.45 -17.27
CA SER A 51 -1.92 4.45 -18.05
C SER A 51 -0.43 4.68 -17.84
N TRP A 52 0.06 4.32 -16.64
CA TRP A 52 1.40 4.71 -16.18
C TRP A 52 2.52 4.12 -17.04
N ASP A 53 2.44 2.84 -17.43
CA ASP A 53 3.43 2.18 -18.28
C ASP A 53 3.63 2.88 -19.64
N ASP A 54 2.52 3.19 -20.31
CA ASP A 54 2.54 3.88 -21.60
C ASP A 54 3.02 5.33 -21.41
N ALA A 55 2.61 6.01 -20.34
CA ALA A 55 3.07 7.36 -20.04
C ALA A 55 4.58 7.41 -19.82
N ILE A 56 5.12 6.49 -19.01
CA ILE A 56 6.56 6.34 -18.75
C ILE A 56 7.31 6.09 -20.06
N THR A 57 6.81 5.19 -20.89
CA THR A 57 7.42 4.89 -22.20
C THR A 57 7.50 6.12 -23.08
N ASN A 58 6.43 6.91 -23.16
CA ASN A 58 6.40 8.14 -23.97
C ASN A 58 7.29 9.23 -23.37
N TYR A 59 7.34 9.40 -22.05
CA TYR A 59 8.26 10.36 -21.42
C TYR A 59 9.74 9.98 -21.65
N ARG A 60 10.09 8.70 -21.57
CA ARG A 60 11.45 8.21 -21.86
C ARG A 60 11.83 8.51 -23.31
N LYS A 61 10.95 8.25 -24.28
CA LYS A 61 11.16 8.62 -25.70
C LYS A 61 11.32 10.14 -25.89
N ALA A 62 10.57 10.95 -25.16
CA ALA A 62 10.77 12.40 -25.19
C ALA A 62 12.16 12.81 -24.67
N LEU A 63 12.65 12.15 -23.61
CA LEU A 63 13.99 12.39 -23.05
C LEU A 63 15.13 11.83 -23.90
N GLU A 64 14.91 10.77 -24.70
CA GLU A 64 15.88 10.32 -25.69
C GLU A 64 16.16 11.41 -26.74
N LEU A 65 15.13 12.18 -27.11
CA LEU A 65 15.24 13.29 -28.06
C LEU A 65 15.71 14.60 -27.41
N GLU A 66 15.25 14.88 -26.19
CA GLU A 66 15.60 16.08 -25.41
C GLU A 66 16.00 15.71 -23.97
N PRO A 67 17.25 15.27 -23.73
CA PRO A 67 17.68 14.78 -22.42
C PRO A 67 17.70 15.84 -21.32
N ASN A 68 17.82 17.12 -21.67
CA ASN A 68 17.96 18.22 -20.70
C ASN A 68 16.65 18.98 -20.47
N HIS A 69 15.51 18.27 -20.40
CA HIS A 69 14.21 18.89 -20.17
C HIS A 69 13.67 18.60 -18.77
N ALA A 70 13.85 19.57 -17.85
CA ALA A 70 13.50 19.44 -16.43
C ALA A 70 12.04 19.01 -16.19
N ILE A 71 11.10 19.57 -16.95
CA ILE A 71 9.68 19.26 -16.79
C ILE A 71 9.36 17.83 -17.20
N THR A 72 10.06 17.27 -18.21
CA THR A 72 9.85 15.86 -18.58
C THR A 72 10.36 14.92 -17.50
N HIS A 73 11.56 15.19 -16.96
CA HIS A 73 12.09 14.42 -15.83
C HIS A 73 11.13 14.45 -14.63
N TYR A 74 10.61 15.63 -14.27
CA TYR A 74 9.62 15.76 -13.20
C TYR A 74 8.32 14.99 -13.47
N ASN A 75 7.76 15.08 -14.68
CA ASN A 75 6.53 14.37 -15.04
C ASN A 75 6.73 12.85 -15.12
N LEU A 76 7.89 12.41 -15.60
CA LEU A 76 8.30 11.01 -15.57
C LEU A 76 8.43 10.51 -14.13
N ALA A 77 9.06 11.29 -13.25
CA ALA A 77 9.19 10.97 -11.83
C ALA A 77 7.82 10.79 -11.16
N LEU A 78 6.84 11.65 -11.46
CA LEU A 78 5.47 11.50 -10.98
C LEU A 78 4.81 10.22 -11.50
N ALA A 79 4.94 9.91 -12.79
CA ALA A 79 4.39 8.68 -13.37
C ALA A 79 4.99 7.42 -12.72
N LEU A 80 6.31 7.41 -12.49
CA LEU A 80 7.02 6.35 -11.78
C LEU A 80 6.54 6.21 -10.33
N LYS A 81 6.36 7.33 -9.60
CA LYS A 81 5.81 7.33 -8.25
C LYS A 81 4.42 6.69 -8.21
N TYR A 82 3.52 7.10 -9.09
CA TYR A 82 2.15 6.56 -9.12
C TYR A 82 2.09 5.10 -9.59
N LYS A 83 3.09 4.63 -10.35
CA LYS A 83 3.26 3.22 -10.66
C LYS A 83 3.79 2.41 -9.47
N GLY A 84 4.48 3.04 -8.51
CA GLY A 84 5.13 2.40 -7.37
C GLY A 84 6.64 2.20 -7.53
N GLU A 85 7.23 2.72 -8.61
CA GLU A 85 8.68 2.65 -8.88
C GLU A 85 9.44 3.78 -8.15
N SER A 86 9.37 3.79 -6.81
CA SER A 86 9.87 4.88 -5.95
C SER A 86 11.34 5.22 -6.16
N ARG A 87 12.23 4.21 -6.32
CA ARG A 87 13.67 4.45 -6.52
C ARG A 87 13.98 5.10 -7.86
N GLU A 88 13.27 4.72 -8.92
CA GLU A 88 13.44 5.38 -10.23
C GLU A 88 12.85 6.79 -10.21
N SER A 89 11.69 6.97 -9.56
CA SER A 89 11.09 8.28 -9.35
C SER A 89 12.07 9.27 -8.71
N LEU A 90 12.78 8.87 -7.65
CA LEU A 90 13.80 9.72 -7.00
C LEU A 90 14.91 10.15 -7.96
N LYS A 91 15.41 9.24 -8.81
CA LYS A 91 16.45 9.57 -9.80
C LYS A 91 15.98 10.64 -10.78
N GLU A 92 14.74 10.53 -11.25
CA GLU A 92 14.16 11.46 -12.21
C GLU A 92 13.83 12.82 -11.58
N PHE A 93 13.34 12.87 -10.33
CA PHE A 93 13.22 14.13 -9.61
C PHE A 93 14.57 14.81 -9.39
N GLN A 94 15.60 14.05 -9.02
CA GLN A 94 16.97 14.58 -8.87
C GLN A 94 17.53 15.10 -10.20
N ALA A 95 17.24 14.43 -11.33
CA ALA A 95 17.58 14.92 -12.65
C ALA A 95 16.88 16.25 -12.97
N ALA A 96 15.60 16.38 -12.63
CA ALA A 96 14.86 17.63 -12.75
C ALA A 96 15.49 18.76 -11.90
N LEU A 97 15.88 18.48 -10.66
CA LEU A 97 16.53 19.45 -9.77
C LEU A 97 17.96 19.83 -10.21
N LYS A 98 18.70 18.92 -10.85
CA LYS A 98 20.00 19.26 -11.47
C LYS A 98 19.84 20.33 -12.56
N LEU A 99 18.74 20.28 -13.32
CA LEU A 99 18.43 21.24 -14.37
C LEU A 99 17.77 22.52 -13.82
N ARG A 100 17.01 22.40 -12.72
CA ARG A 100 16.32 23.50 -12.03
C ARG A 100 16.39 23.33 -10.51
N ALA A 101 17.44 23.86 -9.90
CA ALA A 101 17.71 23.65 -8.47
C ALA A 101 16.69 24.27 -7.51
N LYS A 102 16.02 25.37 -7.90
CA LYS A 102 14.99 26.03 -7.09
C LYS A 102 13.60 25.69 -7.63
N TRP A 103 13.13 24.49 -7.33
CA TRP A 103 11.82 24.01 -7.76
C TRP A 103 11.06 23.35 -6.61
N ALA A 104 10.13 24.09 -6.00
CA ALA A 104 9.40 23.66 -4.82
C ALA A 104 8.63 22.35 -5.05
N GLU A 105 7.94 22.22 -6.19
CA GLU A 105 7.13 21.04 -6.52
C GLU A 105 7.99 19.78 -6.68
N ALA A 106 9.22 19.89 -7.18
CA ALA A 106 10.15 18.77 -7.28
C ALA A 106 10.64 18.32 -5.89
N HIS A 107 10.95 19.26 -4.99
CA HIS A 107 11.27 18.94 -3.60
C HIS A 107 10.08 18.31 -2.86
N TYR A 108 8.87 18.82 -3.05
CA TYR A 108 7.64 18.19 -2.54
C TYR A 108 7.47 16.77 -3.09
N GLY A 109 7.71 16.58 -4.39
CA GLY A 109 7.67 15.26 -5.04
C GLY A 109 8.64 14.26 -4.40
N ILE A 110 9.90 14.66 -4.18
CA ILE A 110 10.91 13.84 -3.50
C ILE A 110 10.47 13.53 -2.07
N GLY A 111 10.04 14.54 -1.30
CA GLY A 111 9.56 14.35 0.07
C GLY A 111 8.38 13.38 0.15
N ALA A 112 7.45 13.43 -0.80
CA ALA A 112 6.35 12.48 -0.90
C ALA A 112 6.81 11.06 -1.25
N VAL A 113 7.87 10.90 -2.06
CA VAL A 113 8.44 9.58 -2.35
C VAL A 113 9.18 9.00 -1.14
N TRP A 114 9.93 9.81 -0.40
CA TRP A 114 10.57 9.38 0.85
C TRP A 114 9.54 8.96 1.90
N TYR A 115 8.43 9.70 1.99
CA TYR A 115 7.30 9.32 2.84
C TYR A 115 6.72 7.96 2.46
N ASP A 116 6.52 7.68 1.16
CA ASP A 116 6.06 6.37 0.69
C ASP A 116 7.08 5.24 1.01
N LEU A 117 8.37 5.57 1.04
CA LEU A 117 9.46 4.66 1.44
C LEU A 117 9.61 4.52 2.97
N GLN A 118 8.76 5.19 3.75
CA GLN A 118 8.82 5.25 5.22
C GLN A 118 10.12 5.89 5.78
N ASP A 119 10.88 6.61 4.95
CA ASP A 119 12.01 7.41 5.41
C ASP A 119 11.51 8.81 5.78
N GLN A 120 11.07 8.96 7.04
CA GLN A 120 10.46 10.19 7.51
C GLN A 120 11.46 11.35 7.63
N ASP A 121 12.74 11.07 7.91
CA ASP A 121 13.75 12.11 8.13
C ASP A 121 14.11 12.80 6.81
N ASP A 122 14.38 12.02 5.76
CA ASP A 122 14.63 12.58 4.43
C ASP A 122 13.36 13.22 3.84
N ALA A 123 12.17 12.67 4.14
CA ALA A 123 10.90 13.30 3.74
C ALA A 123 10.74 14.70 4.33
N VAL A 124 10.94 14.87 5.64
CA VAL A 124 10.83 16.17 6.32
C VAL A 124 11.84 17.16 5.77
N LYS A 125 13.10 16.74 5.57
CA LYS A 125 14.15 17.62 5.02
C LYS A 125 13.79 18.19 3.64
N GLU A 126 13.30 17.35 2.75
CA GLU A 126 12.91 17.77 1.40
C GLU A 126 11.64 18.63 1.42
N LEU A 127 10.66 18.30 2.27
CA LEU A 127 9.45 19.10 2.43
C LEU A 127 9.71 20.48 3.06
N ARG A 128 10.65 20.60 4.01
CA ARG A 128 11.10 21.89 4.54
C ARG A 128 11.78 22.74 3.47
N THR A 129 12.50 22.10 2.55
CA THR A 129 13.07 22.80 1.39
C THR A 129 11.96 23.27 0.44
N ALA A 130 10.94 22.43 0.18
CA ALA A 130 9.78 22.81 -0.61
C ALA A 130 9.00 23.98 0.01
N GLU A 131 8.76 23.95 1.32
CA GLU A 131 8.12 25.03 2.09
C GLU A 131 8.90 26.34 1.99
N ALA A 132 10.23 26.30 2.14
CA ALA A 132 11.07 27.49 2.03
C ALA A 132 11.03 28.12 0.63
N LEU A 133 10.82 27.31 -0.41
CA LEU A 133 10.72 27.75 -1.81
C LEU A 133 9.31 28.22 -2.19
N ASP A 134 8.27 27.60 -1.64
CA ASP A 134 6.86 27.96 -1.84
C ASP A 134 6.04 27.80 -0.54
N PRO A 135 5.99 28.85 0.30
CA PRO A 135 5.23 28.84 1.56
C PRO A 135 3.71 28.86 1.37
N LEU A 136 3.20 28.93 0.13
CA LEU A 136 1.76 28.95 -0.15
C LEU A 136 1.25 27.58 -0.62
N ASN A 137 2.10 26.56 -0.61
CA ASN A 137 1.74 25.21 -0.99
C ASN A 137 1.07 24.45 0.17
N ALA A 138 -0.27 24.46 0.19
CA ALA A 138 -1.08 23.77 1.21
C ALA A 138 -0.76 22.26 1.32
N ALA A 139 -0.40 21.60 0.20
CA ALA A 139 -0.10 20.17 0.21
C ALA A 139 1.21 19.86 0.95
N THR A 140 2.20 20.75 0.85
CA THR A 140 3.47 20.63 1.58
C THR A 140 3.24 20.71 3.08
N HIS A 141 2.52 21.74 3.55
CA HIS A 141 2.15 21.87 4.96
C HIS A 141 1.37 20.66 5.48
N ARG A 142 0.37 20.18 4.72
CA ARG A 142 -0.41 19.01 5.14
C ARG A 142 0.44 17.74 5.26
N LEU A 143 1.34 17.49 4.31
CA LEU A 143 2.21 16.32 4.36
C LEU A 143 3.25 16.41 5.49
N LEU A 144 3.84 17.58 5.72
CA LEU A 144 4.69 17.85 6.88
C LEU A 144 3.94 17.55 8.18
N ALA A 145 2.73 18.09 8.33
CA ALA A 145 1.92 17.88 9.52
C ALA A 145 1.66 16.41 9.81
N ARG A 146 1.36 15.62 8.76
CA ARG A 146 1.13 14.19 8.89
C ARG A 146 2.37 13.45 9.40
N ILE A 147 3.54 13.77 8.87
CA ILE A 147 4.80 13.15 9.30
C ILE A 147 5.12 13.56 10.74
N LEU A 148 4.98 14.85 11.07
CA LEU A 148 5.20 15.36 12.43
C LEU A 148 4.24 14.71 13.44
N ALA A 149 2.98 14.50 13.08
CA ALA A 149 2.01 13.80 13.92
C ALA A 149 2.41 12.33 14.15
N GLN A 150 2.91 11.63 13.13
CA GLN A 150 3.43 10.27 13.27
C GLN A 150 4.67 10.20 14.17
N GLN A 151 5.50 11.25 14.16
CA GLN A 151 6.64 11.42 15.06
C GLN A 151 6.25 11.92 16.47
N ASN A 152 4.94 12.03 16.75
CA ASN A 152 4.40 12.57 18.01
C ASN A 152 4.80 14.03 18.29
N ASN A 153 5.23 14.77 17.27
CA ASN A 153 5.45 16.22 17.34
C ASN A 153 4.15 16.96 17.02
N LEU A 154 3.20 16.86 17.96
CA LEU A 154 1.82 17.29 17.75
C LEU A 154 1.65 18.81 17.64
N ALA A 155 2.48 19.59 18.33
CA ALA A 155 2.39 21.05 18.30
C ALA A 155 2.81 21.62 16.93
N ASP A 156 3.90 21.09 16.36
CA ASP A 156 4.32 21.49 15.02
C ASP A 156 3.34 20.96 13.97
N ALA A 157 2.82 19.74 14.13
CA ALA A 157 1.76 19.23 13.25
C ALA A 157 0.52 20.12 13.25
N GLU A 158 0.06 20.59 14.41
CA GLU A 158 -1.05 21.53 14.54
C GLU A 158 -0.75 22.86 13.84
N HIS A 159 0.49 23.36 13.95
CA HIS A 159 0.92 24.58 13.27
C HIS A 159 0.82 24.43 11.75
N GLU A 160 1.39 23.36 11.20
CA GLU A 160 1.38 23.08 9.77
C GLU A 160 -0.05 22.86 9.23
N LEU A 161 -0.91 22.14 9.95
CA LEU A 161 -2.31 21.95 9.55
C LEU A 161 -3.10 23.25 9.54
N ARG A 162 -2.83 24.16 10.48
CA ARG A 162 -3.44 25.50 10.48
C ARG A 162 -3.05 26.29 9.23
N LEU A 163 -1.80 26.20 8.79
CA LEU A 163 -1.35 26.83 7.54
C LEU A 163 -2.02 26.18 6.33
N ALA A 164 -2.04 24.85 6.25
CA ALA A 164 -2.69 24.10 5.19
C ALA A 164 -4.18 24.47 5.05
N LEU A 165 -4.91 24.51 6.16
CA LEU A 165 -6.33 24.89 6.21
C LEU A 165 -6.55 26.35 5.81
N LYS A 166 -5.67 27.27 6.20
CA LYS A 166 -5.76 28.68 5.79
C LYS A 166 -5.59 28.84 4.28
N LEU A 167 -4.70 28.07 3.68
CA LEU A 167 -4.39 28.13 2.24
C LEU A 167 -5.45 27.43 1.39
N LYS A 168 -5.85 26.22 1.79
CA LYS A 168 -6.84 25.41 1.07
C LYS A 168 -7.58 24.49 2.05
N PRO A 169 -8.75 24.92 2.57
CA PRO A 169 -9.60 24.06 3.39
C PRO A 169 -10.02 22.80 2.63
N SER A 170 -9.93 21.64 3.28
CA SER A 170 -10.45 20.37 2.77
C SER A 170 -10.98 19.50 3.91
N ALA A 171 -11.89 18.58 3.60
CA ALA A 171 -12.46 17.68 4.59
C ALA A 171 -11.36 16.83 5.28
N GLU A 172 -10.39 16.34 4.51
CA GLU A 172 -9.26 15.56 5.02
C GLU A 172 -8.34 16.39 5.91
N SER A 173 -8.11 17.66 5.58
CA SER A 173 -7.26 18.54 6.39
C SER A 173 -7.92 18.86 7.74
N HIS A 174 -9.25 19.05 7.76
CA HIS A 174 -9.99 19.20 9.01
C HIS A 174 -10.01 17.90 9.82
N LEU A 175 -10.18 16.74 9.17
CA LEU A 175 -10.07 15.44 9.83
C LEU A 175 -8.70 15.25 10.49
N GLU A 176 -7.61 15.53 9.76
CA GLU A 176 -6.24 15.43 10.27
C GLU A 176 -6.01 16.42 11.45
N MET A 177 -6.49 17.66 11.34
CA MET A 177 -6.44 18.64 12.43
C MET A 177 -7.18 18.16 13.68
N GLY A 178 -8.39 17.63 13.53
CA GLY A 178 -9.17 17.12 14.66
C GLY A 178 -8.51 15.93 15.35
N VAL A 179 -7.83 15.05 14.60
CA VAL A 179 -7.05 13.95 15.19
C VAL A 179 -5.89 14.50 16.02
N VAL A 180 -5.13 15.45 15.49
CA VAL A 180 -4.00 16.09 16.21
C VAL A 180 -4.48 16.82 17.47
N GLU A 181 -5.53 17.62 17.37
CA GLU A 181 -6.12 18.32 18.52
C GLU A 181 -6.66 17.34 19.57
N GLY A 182 -7.27 16.22 19.15
CA GLY A 182 -7.74 15.16 20.04
C GLY A 182 -6.62 14.45 20.81
N GLN A 183 -5.45 14.29 20.18
CA GLN A 183 -4.22 13.76 20.80
C GLN A 183 -3.59 14.78 21.76
N LEU A 184 -3.67 16.08 21.45
CA LEU A 184 -3.28 17.18 22.34
C LEU A 184 -4.24 17.37 23.53
N GLY A 185 -5.35 16.63 23.57
CA GLY A 185 -6.37 16.77 24.62
C GLY A 185 -7.34 17.93 24.42
N LYS A 186 -7.26 18.64 23.29
CA LYS A 186 -8.16 19.74 22.90
C LYS A 186 -9.46 19.19 22.31
N LEU A 187 -10.23 18.48 23.15
CA LEU A 187 -11.41 17.73 22.71
C LEU A 187 -12.50 18.60 22.06
N ASN A 188 -12.73 19.80 22.58
CA ASN A 188 -13.74 20.71 22.01
C ASN A 188 -13.34 21.17 20.61
N ASP A 189 -12.07 21.49 20.41
CA ASP A 189 -11.53 21.92 19.11
C ASP A 189 -11.63 20.75 18.11
N ALA A 190 -11.22 19.55 18.52
CA ALA A 190 -11.31 18.35 17.69
C ALA A 190 -12.75 18.08 17.19
N VAL A 191 -13.75 18.23 18.07
CA VAL A 191 -15.17 18.09 17.70
C VAL A 191 -15.58 19.13 16.65
N MET A 192 -15.11 20.37 16.76
CA MET A 192 -15.37 21.39 15.74
C MET A 192 -14.73 21.02 14.40
N GLN A 193 -13.47 20.56 14.41
CA GLN A 193 -12.80 20.15 13.17
C GLN A 193 -13.48 18.96 12.50
N PHE A 194 -13.91 17.94 13.25
CA PHE A 194 -14.63 16.81 12.66
C PHE A 194 -15.98 17.23 12.08
N ARG A 195 -16.70 18.17 12.72
CA ARG A 195 -17.93 18.74 12.16
C ARG A 195 -17.67 19.53 10.87
N ASP A 196 -16.58 20.27 10.80
CA ASP A 196 -16.17 20.97 9.59
C ASP A 196 -15.77 20.01 8.47
N ALA A 197 -15.08 18.91 8.79
CA ALA A 197 -14.80 17.85 7.84
C ALA A 197 -16.08 17.25 7.25
N ILE A 198 -17.06 16.91 8.09
CA ILE A 198 -18.38 16.39 7.68
C ILE A 198 -19.16 17.41 6.86
N ARG A 199 -19.06 18.70 7.20
CA ARG A 199 -19.73 19.78 6.44
C ARG A 199 -19.18 19.90 5.02
N LEU A 200 -17.88 19.69 4.83
CA LEU A 200 -17.23 19.72 3.51
C LEU A 200 -17.44 18.41 2.72
N ASP A 201 -17.39 17.27 3.40
CA ASP A 201 -17.69 15.96 2.82
C ASP A 201 -18.51 15.09 3.80
N PRO A 202 -19.84 15.05 3.63
CA PRO A 202 -20.72 14.21 4.45
C PRO A 202 -20.53 12.70 4.24
N SER A 203 -19.78 12.29 3.23
CA SER A 203 -19.50 10.87 2.94
C SER A 203 -18.21 10.36 3.58
N LEU A 204 -17.44 11.26 4.22
CA LEU A 204 -16.18 10.93 4.87
C LEU A 204 -16.41 10.12 6.16
N ALA A 205 -16.54 8.80 6.02
CA ALA A 205 -16.84 7.88 7.13
C ALA A 205 -15.87 8.04 8.32
N GLY A 206 -14.59 8.28 8.05
CA GLY A 206 -13.58 8.52 9.08
C GLY A 206 -13.86 9.74 9.96
N ALA A 207 -14.47 10.80 9.41
CA ALA A 207 -14.84 11.98 10.19
C ALA A 207 -16.02 11.72 11.12
N HIS A 208 -17.02 10.96 10.66
CA HIS A 208 -18.11 10.48 11.53
C HIS A 208 -17.58 9.58 12.65
N LEU A 209 -16.68 8.65 12.34
CA LEU A 209 -16.07 7.76 13.33
C LEU A 209 -15.31 8.56 14.40
N MET A 210 -14.43 9.48 13.99
CA MET A 210 -13.64 10.28 14.93
C MET A 210 -14.51 11.26 15.73
N LEU A 211 -15.55 11.84 15.13
CA LEU A 211 -16.52 12.65 15.86
C LEU A 211 -17.24 11.82 16.93
N GLY A 212 -17.67 10.59 16.60
CA GLY A 212 -18.30 9.69 17.56
C GLY A 212 -17.38 9.37 18.74
N VAL A 213 -16.09 9.10 18.47
CA VAL A 213 -15.08 8.89 19.52
C VAL A 213 -14.93 10.13 20.42
N ALA A 214 -14.88 11.32 19.82
CA ALA A 214 -14.73 12.57 20.57
C ALA A 214 -15.96 12.90 21.42
N LEU A 215 -17.17 12.73 20.88
CA LEU A 215 -18.43 12.94 21.61
C LEU A 215 -18.57 11.96 22.78
N ARG A 216 -18.20 10.70 22.59
CA ARG A 216 -18.15 9.72 23.69
C ARG A 216 -17.21 10.17 24.81
N ARG A 217 -16.04 10.72 24.47
CA ARG A 217 -15.09 11.26 25.46
C ARG A 217 -15.64 12.50 26.19
N GLN A 218 -16.58 13.23 25.57
CA GLN A 218 -17.35 14.31 26.20
C GLN A 218 -18.60 13.82 26.95
N ALA A 219 -18.80 12.51 27.07
CA ALA A 219 -19.99 11.88 27.66
C ALA A 219 -21.32 12.15 26.91
N ASP A 220 -21.27 12.59 25.65
CA ASP A 220 -22.43 12.64 24.75
C ASP A 220 -22.59 11.29 24.04
N SER A 221 -23.10 10.29 24.78
CA SER A 221 -23.35 8.95 24.25
C SER A 221 -24.40 8.92 23.14
N SER A 222 -25.40 9.81 23.20
CA SER A 222 -26.42 9.91 22.15
C SER A 222 -25.82 10.36 20.81
N GLY A 223 -25.08 11.46 20.83
CA GLY A 223 -24.42 11.98 19.64
C GLY A 223 -23.38 10.99 19.12
N ALA A 224 -22.61 10.35 20.01
CA ALA A 224 -21.65 9.32 19.62
C ALA A 224 -22.30 8.16 18.87
N LEU A 225 -23.40 7.61 19.41
CA LEU A 225 -24.14 6.51 18.80
C LEU A 225 -24.68 6.87 17.41
N GLU A 226 -25.20 8.08 17.22
CA GLU A 226 -25.63 8.56 15.90
C GLU A 226 -24.48 8.60 14.90
N GLN A 227 -23.32 9.14 15.30
CA GLN A 227 -22.17 9.24 14.42
C GLN A 227 -21.57 7.86 14.07
N PHE A 228 -21.52 6.92 15.03
CA PHE A 228 -21.06 5.56 14.74
C PHE A 228 -21.99 4.81 13.78
N ARG A 229 -23.32 4.99 13.89
CA ARG A 229 -24.28 4.44 12.92
C ARG A 229 -24.05 5.00 11.52
N LEU A 230 -23.76 6.30 11.39
CA LEU A 230 -23.44 6.93 10.12
C LEU A 230 -22.11 6.41 9.54
N ALA A 231 -21.06 6.28 10.37
CA ALA A 231 -19.78 5.73 9.95
C ALA A 231 -19.91 4.32 9.37
N VAL A 232 -20.61 3.42 10.08
CA VAL A 232 -20.88 2.05 9.61
C VAL A 232 -21.76 2.01 8.35
N LYS A 233 -22.73 2.93 8.22
CA LYS A 233 -23.55 3.02 7.00
C LYS A 233 -22.72 3.44 5.78
N LEU A 234 -21.79 4.37 5.95
CA LEU A 234 -20.93 4.87 4.89
C LEU A 234 -19.83 3.87 4.52
N LYS A 235 -19.29 3.16 5.51
CA LYS A 235 -18.22 2.18 5.33
C LYS A 235 -18.50 0.90 6.14
N PRO A 236 -19.30 -0.03 5.60
CA PRO A 236 -19.78 -1.22 6.33
C PRO A 236 -18.71 -2.29 6.55
N ASP A 237 -17.57 -2.18 5.88
CA ASP A 237 -16.41 -3.07 5.93
C ASP A 237 -15.30 -2.57 6.88
N ASP A 238 -15.59 -1.57 7.72
CA ASP A 238 -14.66 -1.04 8.73
C ASP A 238 -14.84 -1.76 10.09
N PRO A 239 -13.92 -2.65 10.50
CA PRO A 239 -14.09 -3.41 11.74
C PRO A 239 -14.05 -2.50 12.99
N GLU A 240 -13.20 -1.48 13.00
CA GLU A 240 -13.10 -0.52 14.10
C GLU A 240 -14.40 0.27 14.28
N ALA A 241 -15.05 0.71 13.19
CA ALA A 241 -16.35 1.39 13.26
C ALA A 241 -17.47 0.48 13.79
N GLN A 242 -17.51 -0.79 13.36
CA GLN A 242 -18.45 -1.78 13.89
C GLN A 242 -18.23 -2.03 15.38
N TYR A 243 -16.96 -2.13 15.80
CA TYR A 243 -16.60 -2.31 17.20
C TYR A 243 -17.03 -1.12 18.08
N ASP A 244 -16.74 0.12 17.67
CA ASP A 244 -17.14 1.30 18.43
C ASP A 244 -18.67 1.49 18.46
N LEU A 245 -19.39 1.15 17.38
CA LEU A 245 -20.85 1.07 17.39
C LEU A 245 -21.35 0.05 18.42
N GLY A 246 -20.78 -1.15 18.44
CA GLY A 246 -21.17 -2.19 19.40
C GLY A 246 -20.94 -1.76 20.85
N ARG A 247 -19.86 -1.02 21.12
CA ARG A 247 -19.58 -0.47 22.46
C ARG A 247 -20.63 0.55 22.90
N GLU A 248 -21.01 1.47 22.03
CA GLU A 248 -22.04 2.45 22.37
C GLU A 248 -23.42 1.83 22.51
N LEU A 249 -23.78 0.87 21.64
CA LEU A 249 -25.04 0.11 21.77
C LEU A 249 -25.11 -0.62 23.12
N LYS A 250 -24.01 -1.27 23.52
CA LYS A 250 -23.93 -1.95 24.83
C LYS A 250 -24.13 -0.96 25.98
N THR A 251 -23.51 0.21 25.90
CA THR A 251 -23.63 1.26 26.91
C THR A 251 -25.05 1.83 26.97
N ALA A 252 -25.72 1.94 25.82
CA ALA A 252 -27.12 2.32 25.70
C ALA A 252 -28.12 1.22 26.12
N GLY A 253 -27.64 0.01 26.48
CA GLY A 253 -28.47 -1.12 26.90
C GLY A 253 -29.03 -1.96 25.74
N ASP A 254 -28.73 -1.62 24.49
CA ASP A 254 -29.07 -2.45 23.33
C ASP A 254 -28.06 -3.58 23.17
N ILE A 255 -28.19 -4.59 24.05
CA ILE A 255 -27.29 -5.76 24.08
C ILE A 255 -27.38 -6.57 22.79
N ALA A 256 -28.57 -6.70 22.19
CA ALA A 256 -28.76 -7.44 20.95
C ALA A 256 -28.06 -6.75 19.76
N GLY A 257 -28.22 -5.43 19.63
CA GLY A 257 -27.50 -4.64 18.64
C GLY A 257 -25.98 -4.67 18.84
N ALA A 258 -25.52 -4.61 20.09
CA ALA A 258 -24.10 -4.72 20.43
C ALA A 258 -23.50 -6.06 19.98
N ILE A 259 -24.18 -7.18 20.26
CA ILE A 259 -23.75 -8.52 19.83
C ILE A 259 -23.63 -8.60 18.31
N ALA A 260 -24.61 -8.08 17.57
CA ALA A 260 -24.58 -8.06 16.11
C ALA A 260 -23.39 -7.25 15.58
N ALA A 261 -23.14 -6.07 16.14
CA ALA A 261 -22.03 -5.21 15.75
C ALA A 261 -20.66 -5.84 16.06
N PHE A 262 -20.48 -6.45 17.25
CA PHE A 262 -19.23 -7.13 17.58
C PHE A 262 -18.97 -8.37 16.72
N ARG A 263 -20.00 -9.18 16.42
CA ARG A 263 -19.87 -10.30 15.48
C ARG A 263 -19.41 -9.80 14.11
N ARG A 264 -20.00 -8.69 13.61
CA ARG A 264 -19.59 -8.11 12.34
C ARG A 264 -18.14 -7.60 12.36
N ALA A 265 -17.70 -7.01 13.47
CA ALA A 265 -16.30 -6.60 13.63
C ALA A 265 -15.33 -7.81 13.58
N ILE A 266 -15.69 -8.93 14.21
CA ILE A 266 -14.92 -10.18 14.20
C ILE A 266 -14.92 -10.85 12.83
N GLU A 267 -16.05 -10.85 12.11
CA GLU A 267 -16.12 -11.34 10.73
C GLU A 267 -15.15 -10.59 9.80
N LEU A 268 -15.04 -9.27 9.99
CA LEU A 268 -14.13 -8.40 9.23
C LEU A 268 -12.67 -8.53 9.67
N LYS A 269 -12.44 -8.80 10.96
CA LYS A 269 -11.12 -8.91 11.59
C LYS A 269 -11.13 -10.05 12.63
N PRO A 270 -10.81 -11.29 12.21
CA PRO A 270 -10.92 -12.46 13.09
C PRO A 270 -10.00 -12.44 14.32
N ASP A 271 -8.92 -11.66 14.29
CA ASP A 271 -7.99 -11.50 15.41
C ASP A 271 -8.31 -10.27 16.29
N PHE A 272 -9.52 -9.70 16.17
CA PHE A 272 -9.91 -8.50 16.91
C PHE A 272 -10.26 -8.80 18.38
N GLU A 273 -9.23 -8.98 19.19
CA GLU A 273 -9.31 -9.38 20.62
C GLU A 273 -10.29 -8.54 21.43
N GLN A 274 -10.29 -7.21 21.23
CA GLN A 274 -11.20 -6.32 21.95
C GLN A 274 -12.67 -6.57 21.60
N ALA A 275 -12.96 -6.96 20.35
CA ALA A 275 -14.30 -7.32 19.91
C ALA A 275 -14.75 -8.66 20.51
N HIS A 276 -13.88 -9.69 20.51
CA HIS A 276 -14.16 -10.98 21.19
C HIS A 276 -14.48 -10.79 22.67
N TYR A 277 -13.65 -10.02 23.39
CA TYR A 277 -13.88 -9.72 24.80
C TYR A 277 -15.24 -9.04 25.04
N ASN A 278 -15.58 -8.03 24.23
CA ASN A 278 -16.83 -7.30 24.40
C ASN A 278 -18.06 -8.10 23.96
N LEU A 279 -17.92 -8.95 22.95
CA LEU A 279 -18.95 -9.91 22.54
C LEU A 279 -19.23 -10.91 23.67
N ALA A 280 -18.18 -11.48 24.29
CA ALA A 280 -18.32 -12.40 25.41
C ALA A 280 -19.08 -11.76 26.60
N LEU A 281 -18.74 -10.51 26.94
CA LEU A 281 -19.46 -9.77 27.98
C LEU A 281 -20.93 -9.51 27.62
N ALA A 282 -21.21 -9.14 26.37
CA ALA A 282 -22.57 -8.89 25.91
C ALA A 282 -23.42 -10.17 25.89
N LEU A 283 -22.86 -11.29 25.43
CA LEU A 283 -23.51 -12.62 25.45
C LEU A 283 -23.82 -13.08 26.87
N ARG A 284 -22.88 -12.88 27.80
CA ARG A 284 -23.10 -13.18 29.22
C ARG A 284 -24.22 -12.32 29.82
N ALA A 285 -24.28 -11.04 29.46
CA ALA A 285 -25.36 -10.14 29.88
C ALA A 285 -26.72 -10.56 29.30
N GLN A 286 -26.74 -11.17 28.11
CA GLN A 286 -27.94 -11.75 27.48
C GLN A 286 -28.31 -13.14 28.08
N GLY A 287 -27.47 -13.72 28.94
CA GLY A 287 -27.68 -15.04 29.54
C GLY A 287 -27.13 -16.22 28.72
N ASP A 288 -26.47 -15.96 27.58
CA ASP A 288 -25.83 -17.00 26.76
C ASP A 288 -24.39 -17.26 27.23
N ALA A 289 -24.28 -17.96 28.37
CA ALA A 289 -22.98 -18.28 28.99
C ALA A 289 -22.11 -19.21 28.13
N ASN A 290 -22.73 -20.06 27.30
CA ASN A 290 -21.99 -21.02 26.47
C ASN A 290 -21.29 -20.30 25.31
N SER A 291 -22.01 -19.45 24.58
CA SER A 291 -21.39 -18.64 23.52
C SER A 291 -20.36 -17.67 24.10
N ALA A 292 -20.64 -17.07 25.26
CA ALA A 292 -19.67 -16.20 25.94
C ALA A 292 -18.36 -16.92 26.27
N LYS A 293 -18.45 -18.17 26.78
CA LYS A 293 -17.27 -18.99 27.06
C LYS A 293 -16.48 -19.27 25.79
N LYS A 294 -17.15 -19.62 24.69
CA LYS A 294 -16.49 -19.84 23.39
C LYS A 294 -15.66 -18.63 22.98
N GLU A 295 -16.22 -17.42 23.06
CA GLU A 295 -15.50 -16.19 22.71
C GLU A 295 -14.30 -15.91 23.63
N PHE A 296 -14.37 -16.27 24.91
CA PHE A 296 -13.21 -16.20 25.81
C PHE A 296 -12.13 -17.25 25.49
N ASP A 297 -12.54 -18.44 25.06
CA ASP A 297 -11.62 -19.49 24.63
C ASP A 297 -10.89 -19.06 23.35
N GLU A 298 -11.59 -18.46 22.37
CA GLU A 298 -10.98 -17.86 21.16
C GLU A 298 -9.97 -16.75 21.51
N LEU A 299 -10.36 -15.81 22.40
CA LEU A 299 -9.46 -14.76 22.89
C LEU A 299 -8.19 -15.33 23.55
N SER A 300 -8.34 -16.40 24.33
CA SER A 300 -7.21 -17.08 24.99
C SER A 300 -6.29 -17.74 23.96
N GLY A 301 -6.85 -18.37 22.93
CA GLY A 301 -6.10 -18.94 21.82
C GLY A 301 -5.31 -17.89 21.03
N LEU A 302 -5.91 -16.73 20.74
CA LEU A 302 -5.22 -15.60 20.10
C LEU A 302 -4.04 -15.10 20.93
N HIS A 303 -4.22 -14.95 22.24
CA HIS A 303 -3.15 -14.53 23.15
C HIS A 303 -2.01 -15.55 23.21
N GLU A 304 -2.34 -16.83 23.30
CA GLU A 304 -1.36 -17.92 23.32
C GLU A 304 -0.57 -17.96 22.00
N PHE A 305 -1.25 -17.90 20.85
CA PHE A 305 -0.62 -17.88 19.54
C PHE A 305 0.37 -16.71 19.40
N ARG A 306 -0.05 -15.50 19.77
CA ARG A 306 0.83 -14.31 19.74
C ARG A 306 2.03 -14.44 20.67
N THR A 307 1.84 -15.03 21.85
CA THR A 307 2.91 -15.28 22.81
C THR A 307 3.94 -16.27 22.25
N ARG A 308 3.47 -17.39 21.70
CA ARG A 308 4.34 -18.38 21.03
C ARG A 308 5.07 -17.76 19.84
N LEU A 309 4.38 -16.99 19.00
CA LEU A 309 4.98 -16.29 17.86
C LEU A 309 6.09 -15.29 18.30
N ALA A 310 5.86 -14.52 19.37
CA ALA A 310 6.85 -13.60 19.90
C ALA A 310 8.09 -14.33 20.43
N GLN A 311 7.89 -15.45 21.14
CA GLN A 311 8.99 -16.30 21.62
C GLN A 311 9.79 -16.91 20.46
N SER A 312 9.12 -17.43 19.44
CA SER A 312 9.76 -17.96 18.22
C SER A 312 10.61 -16.90 17.52
N LYS A 313 10.08 -15.68 17.35
CA LYS A 313 10.85 -14.55 16.78
C LYS A 313 12.10 -14.22 17.60
N LEU A 314 12.00 -14.23 18.94
CA LEU A 314 13.15 -14.00 19.82
C LEU A 314 14.21 -15.10 19.68
N LEU A 315 13.78 -16.36 19.59
CA LEU A 315 14.67 -17.50 19.35
C LEU A 315 15.39 -17.37 18.01
N ILE A 316 14.69 -16.95 16.96
CA ILE A 316 15.28 -16.69 15.65
C ILE A 316 16.36 -15.62 15.74
N VAL A 317 16.07 -14.46 16.37
CA VAL A 317 17.05 -13.38 16.51
C VAL A 317 18.32 -13.87 17.22
N ARG A 318 18.16 -14.59 18.35
CA ARG A 318 19.30 -15.18 19.07
C ARG A 318 20.06 -16.20 18.22
N GLY A 319 19.34 -17.07 17.50
CA GLY A 319 19.96 -18.06 16.62
C GLY A 319 20.76 -17.42 15.48
N VAL A 320 20.26 -16.30 14.93
CA VAL A 320 21.00 -15.51 13.93
C VAL A 320 22.28 -14.91 14.52
N ASP A 321 22.26 -14.47 15.78
CA ASP A 321 23.45 -13.95 16.45
C ASP A 321 24.49 -15.05 16.77
N GLU A 322 24.05 -16.27 17.13
CA GLU A 322 24.96 -17.42 17.26
C GLU A 322 25.52 -17.84 15.88
N LEU A 323 24.71 -17.79 14.83
CA LEU A 323 25.14 -18.07 13.45
C LEU A 323 26.24 -17.10 12.99
N LYS A 324 26.12 -15.80 13.29
CA LYS A 324 27.18 -14.80 13.01
C LYS A 324 28.47 -15.10 13.77
N GLN A 325 28.36 -15.69 14.97
CA GLN A 325 29.50 -16.13 15.78
C GLN A 325 30.04 -17.51 15.34
N GLN A 326 29.52 -18.09 14.25
CA GLN A 326 29.86 -19.43 13.75
C GLN A 326 29.56 -20.57 14.74
N LYS A 327 28.69 -20.33 15.72
CA LYS A 327 28.22 -21.33 16.69
C LYS A 327 27.00 -22.06 16.13
N LEU A 328 27.28 -22.96 15.19
CA LEU A 328 26.27 -23.61 14.36
C LEU A 328 25.33 -24.54 15.16
N ASP A 329 25.85 -25.23 16.17
CA ASP A 329 25.05 -26.16 16.98
C ASP A 329 24.03 -25.42 17.86
N GLU A 330 24.46 -24.33 18.48
CA GLU A 330 23.62 -23.44 19.27
C GLU A 330 22.55 -22.78 18.40
N ALA A 331 22.94 -22.30 17.21
CA ALA A 331 22.00 -21.73 16.24
C ALA A 331 20.92 -22.75 15.81
N ILE A 332 21.33 -23.97 15.42
CA ILE A 332 20.39 -25.05 15.07
C ILE A 332 19.43 -25.35 16.22
N SER A 333 19.93 -25.47 17.45
CA SER A 333 19.07 -25.75 18.62
C SER A 333 18.03 -24.64 18.85
N LEU A 334 18.41 -23.38 18.67
CA LEU A 334 17.50 -22.25 18.81
C LEU A 334 16.42 -22.23 17.71
N PHE A 335 16.81 -22.49 16.45
CA PHE A 335 15.85 -22.57 15.34
C PHE A 335 14.91 -23.78 15.47
N GLN A 336 15.39 -24.92 15.94
CA GLN A 336 14.54 -26.09 16.22
C GLN A 336 13.48 -25.78 17.28
N LYS A 337 13.86 -25.13 18.38
CA LYS A 337 12.88 -24.69 19.40
C LYS A 337 11.85 -23.72 18.83
N SER A 338 12.27 -22.84 17.91
CA SER A 338 11.35 -21.93 17.21
C SER A 338 10.36 -22.69 16.31
N VAL A 339 10.82 -23.72 15.60
CA VAL A 339 9.97 -24.61 14.81
C VAL A 339 8.97 -25.36 15.69
N GLU A 340 9.40 -25.86 16.86
CA GLU A 340 8.52 -26.57 17.80
C GLU A 340 7.43 -25.66 18.39
N LEU A 341 7.76 -24.41 18.72
CA LEU A 341 6.81 -23.44 19.29
C LEU A 341 5.82 -22.89 18.27
N THR A 342 6.26 -22.68 17.03
CA THR A 342 5.43 -22.13 15.95
C THR A 342 5.76 -22.84 14.62
N PRO A 343 5.19 -24.03 14.39
CA PRO A 343 5.39 -24.82 13.18
C PRO A 343 4.92 -24.13 11.89
N GLU A 344 4.11 -23.07 12.01
CA GLU A 344 3.57 -22.31 10.89
C GLU A 344 4.50 -21.17 10.45
N LEU A 345 5.61 -20.90 11.17
CA LEU A 345 6.51 -19.78 10.92
C LEU A 345 7.60 -20.15 9.88
N PRO A 346 7.52 -19.68 8.62
CA PRO A 346 8.45 -20.09 7.55
C PRO A 346 9.90 -19.69 7.85
N THR A 347 10.09 -18.55 8.51
CA THR A 347 11.40 -18.00 8.86
C THR A 347 12.18 -18.92 9.81
N SER A 348 11.51 -19.66 10.69
CA SER A 348 12.15 -20.65 11.57
C SER A 348 12.84 -21.74 10.74
N PHE A 349 12.13 -22.26 9.74
CA PHE A 349 12.64 -23.31 8.85
C PHE A 349 13.75 -22.78 7.92
N TYR A 350 13.59 -21.56 7.39
CA TYR A 350 14.62 -20.94 6.56
C TYR A 350 15.98 -20.88 7.29
N TYR A 351 16.01 -20.29 8.49
CA TYR A 351 17.27 -20.17 9.24
C TYR A 351 17.79 -21.51 9.76
N LEU A 352 16.90 -22.45 10.08
CA LEU A 352 17.30 -23.82 10.38
C LEU A 352 18.05 -24.45 9.18
N GLY A 353 17.53 -24.24 7.96
CA GLY A 353 18.17 -24.70 6.73
C GLY A 353 19.54 -24.07 6.51
N VAL A 354 19.67 -22.75 6.71
CA VAL A 354 20.94 -22.03 6.60
C VAL A 354 21.98 -22.57 7.59
N ALA A 355 21.60 -22.77 8.85
CA ALA A 355 22.52 -23.27 9.87
C ALA A 355 22.93 -24.74 9.60
N GLN A 356 22.01 -25.57 9.12
CA GLN A 356 22.29 -26.96 8.73
C GLN A 356 23.19 -27.05 7.49
N GLU A 357 23.00 -26.19 6.49
CA GLU A 357 23.90 -26.07 5.35
C GLU A 357 25.31 -25.69 5.81
N GLY A 358 25.43 -24.76 6.78
CA GLY A 358 26.69 -24.40 7.42
C GLY A 358 27.41 -25.58 8.10
N LYS A 359 26.66 -26.56 8.64
CA LYS A 359 27.20 -27.82 9.19
C LYS A 359 27.46 -28.90 8.12
N ASN A 360 27.27 -28.59 6.84
CA ASN A 360 27.29 -29.56 5.74
C ASN A 360 26.22 -30.66 5.86
N GLU A 361 25.11 -30.40 6.53
CA GLU A 361 23.96 -31.31 6.66
C GLU A 361 22.96 -31.12 5.51
N ALA A 362 23.41 -31.29 4.26
CA ALA A 362 22.67 -30.91 3.04
C ALA A 362 21.25 -31.50 2.95
N ILE A 363 21.04 -32.75 3.40
CA ILE A 363 19.72 -33.41 3.37
C ILE A 363 18.73 -32.70 4.30
N ARG A 364 19.18 -32.33 5.51
CA ARG A 364 18.34 -31.63 6.48
C ARG A 364 18.07 -30.20 6.04
N ALA A 365 19.11 -29.52 5.55
CA ALA A 365 18.98 -28.16 5.02
C ALA A 365 17.94 -28.10 3.90
N ARG A 366 17.98 -29.06 2.97
CA ARG A 366 16.98 -29.21 1.90
C ARG A 366 15.56 -29.35 2.45
N ALA A 367 15.34 -30.26 3.41
CA ALA A 367 14.01 -30.47 3.98
C ALA A 367 13.49 -29.19 4.69
N ALA A 368 14.37 -28.46 5.37
CA ALA A 368 14.01 -27.20 6.01
C ALA A 368 13.64 -26.11 4.99
N TYR A 369 14.42 -25.96 3.92
CA TYR A 369 14.08 -25.01 2.85
C TYR A 369 12.77 -25.38 2.13
N GLU A 370 12.56 -26.66 1.80
CA GLU A 370 11.31 -27.13 1.20
C GLU A 370 10.11 -26.80 2.10
N LYS A 371 10.24 -26.98 3.43
CA LYS A 371 9.16 -26.63 4.37
C LYS A 371 8.94 -25.12 4.48
N ALA A 372 10.00 -24.32 4.45
CA ALA A 372 9.88 -22.85 4.45
C ALA A 372 9.12 -22.35 3.21
N ILE A 373 9.39 -22.92 2.04
CA ILE A 373 8.73 -22.59 0.77
C ILE A 373 7.29 -23.13 0.74
N GLU A 374 7.03 -24.30 1.32
CA GLU A 374 5.66 -24.83 1.47
C GLU A 374 4.78 -23.88 2.30
N LEU A 375 5.31 -23.36 3.41
CA LEU A 375 4.59 -22.42 4.28
C LEU A 375 4.50 -21.01 3.68
N LYS A 376 5.48 -20.61 2.87
CA LYS A 376 5.50 -19.32 2.17
C LYS A 376 6.07 -19.49 0.75
N PRO A 377 5.20 -19.70 -0.27
CA PRO A 377 5.63 -19.92 -1.65
C PRO A 377 6.33 -18.71 -2.29
N ASP A 378 6.14 -17.50 -1.78
CA ASP A 378 6.76 -16.26 -2.25
C ASP A 378 7.98 -15.86 -1.39
N TYR A 379 8.70 -16.84 -0.83
CA TYR A 379 9.84 -16.57 0.07
C TYR A 379 11.17 -16.50 -0.70
N ALA A 380 11.46 -15.34 -1.29
CA ALA A 380 12.64 -15.10 -2.14
C ALA A 380 13.97 -15.59 -1.53
N GLN A 381 14.24 -15.30 -0.25
CA GLN A 381 15.48 -15.70 0.42
C GLN A 381 15.60 -17.24 0.54
N ALA A 382 14.49 -17.93 0.78
CA ALA A 382 14.45 -19.38 0.87
C ALA A 382 14.68 -20.03 -0.49
N HIS A 383 14.03 -19.52 -1.55
CA HIS A 383 14.26 -19.95 -2.93
C HIS A 383 15.73 -19.76 -3.36
N ALA A 384 16.32 -18.60 -3.08
CA ALA A 384 17.73 -18.36 -3.44
C ALA A 384 18.69 -19.30 -2.70
N SER A 385 18.49 -19.51 -1.40
CA SER A 385 19.35 -20.38 -0.60
C SER A 385 19.17 -21.85 -1.00
N PHE A 386 17.94 -22.25 -1.29
CA PHE A 386 17.64 -23.61 -1.76
C PHE A 386 18.20 -23.87 -3.16
N GLY A 387 18.07 -22.91 -4.08
CA GLY A 387 18.67 -22.99 -5.41
C GLY A 387 20.19 -23.14 -5.36
N LEU A 388 20.87 -22.40 -4.47
CA LEU A 388 22.31 -22.54 -4.24
C LEU A 388 22.67 -23.94 -3.73
N LEU A 389 21.91 -24.48 -2.77
CA LEU A 389 22.13 -25.82 -2.24
C LEU A 389 21.96 -26.89 -3.34
N LEU A 390 20.88 -26.80 -4.14
CA LEU A 390 20.60 -27.73 -5.24
C LEU A 390 21.71 -27.68 -6.31
N TRP A 391 22.14 -26.47 -6.67
CA TRP A 391 23.22 -26.26 -7.63
C TRP A 391 24.52 -26.94 -7.19
N LYS A 392 24.91 -26.78 -5.92
CA LYS A 392 26.10 -27.43 -5.33
C LYS A 392 25.93 -28.96 -5.29
N SER A 393 24.71 -29.45 -5.11
CA SER A 393 24.40 -30.89 -5.05
C SER A 393 24.27 -31.58 -6.42
N GLY A 394 24.38 -30.83 -7.52
CA GLY A 394 24.32 -31.34 -8.90
C GLY A 394 22.95 -31.27 -9.58
N ASP A 395 21.89 -30.89 -8.85
CA ASP A 395 20.55 -30.66 -9.43
C ASP A 395 20.42 -29.21 -9.95
N GLN A 396 21.23 -28.91 -10.97
CA GLN A 396 21.32 -27.55 -11.54
C GLN A 396 20.03 -27.10 -12.22
N LYS A 397 19.26 -28.05 -12.76
CA LYS A 397 17.98 -27.74 -13.41
C LYS A 397 17.00 -27.16 -12.40
N ARG A 398 16.76 -27.89 -11.31
CA ARG A 398 15.86 -27.41 -10.26
C ARG A 398 16.44 -26.19 -9.56
N GLY A 399 17.75 -26.15 -9.33
CA GLY A 399 18.41 -24.95 -8.78
C GLY A 399 18.13 -23.68 -9.60
N LEU A 400 18.14 -23.76 -10.93
CA LEU A 400 17.80 -22.65 -11.80
C LEU A 400 16.32 -22.24 -11.68
N GLU A 401 15.40 -23.20 -11.55
CA GLU A 401 13.98 -22.94 -11.33
C GLU A 401 13.76 -22.19 -10.01
N GLU A 402 14.43 -22.59 -8.93
CA GLU A 402 14.37 -21.88 -7.63
C GLU A 402 14.94 -20.45 -7.74
N PHE A 403 16.03 -20.23 -8.47
CA PHE A 403 16.54 -18.87 -8.69
C PHE A 403 15.58 -17.99 -9.47
N GLN A 404 14.87 -18.54 -10.44
CA GLN A 404 13.83 -17.80 -11.17
C GLN A 404 12.69 -17.41 -10.22
N GLN A 405 12.24 -18.32 -9.35
CA GLN A 405 11.23 -17.99 -8.33
C GLN A 405 11.72 -16.90 -7.38
N ALA A 406 12.98 -16.96 -6.93
CA ALA A 406 13.54 -15.94 -6.06
C ALA A 406 13.47 -14.53 -6.66
N VAL A 407 13.72 -14.40 -7.97
CA VAL A 407 13.63 -13.11 -8.70
C VAL A 407 12.19 -12.66 -8.92
N MET A 408 11.25 -13.60 -9.06
CA MET A 408 9.82 -13.26 -9.26
C MET A 408 9.12 -12.84 -7.96
N CYS A 409 9.69 -13.21 -6.81
CA CYS A 409 9.14 -12.93 -5.48
C CYS A 409 9.73 -11.67 -4.81
N ASP A 410 10.77 -11.09 -5.41
CA ASP A 410 11.45 -9.84 -4.97
C ASP A 410 10.91 -8.66 -5.79
#